data_AF-A0A3M9NNX3-F1
#
_entry.id   AF-A0A3M9NNX3-F1
#
_cell.length_a   1.000
_cell.length_b   1.000
_cell.length_c   1.000
_cell.angle_alpha   90.00
_cell.angle_beta   90.00
_cell.angle_gamma   90.00
#
_symmetry.space_group_name_H-M   'P 1'
#
loop_
_entity.id
_entity.type
_entity.pdbx_description
1 polymer ?
#
loop_
_entity_poly.entity_id
_entity_poly.type
_entity_poly.pdbx_seq_one_letter_code
_entity_poly.pdbx_strand_id
1 'polypeptide(L)'
;MTQSQQIQFEQVYSFLTQKLEAELPAYLHYHNVQHTKNVILAAEQLAKAEKIQEPELTILKTAALFHDCGFLETYSDHEEISCAMARKWLPQFGYTEKNIDWICELILTTKLPQQPKDKLGKILCDADLYYMGTDSYFVTADKLYKELHEAGIVKNREEWSEEELKFVETHSYFTHTAQSRLAARLKQTADQLRRRLEKNGGSKSFIEISAWLSDAMFIISGVLLVAFSLKGFLIPNHFFDGGVTGISLLISELYHFDISFVIILANLPFIIICIYAINFNYALKTFICILLLGFCLYFFPHYSITSDKLLVSIFGGFFLGAGIGLTMRAGCAIDGIEILALYTWKKTSFTITEIIFAINIIIFGVAAFEFGIQVALYSVLTYFAATRTVDYVVEGLEAYIGVTIISGKSEIIKDRLVNEMGRGITIYKGERGFLPGKFETHSDCDIIFTVITRLEIRKLKNLVSEIDPRSFVFASTIKEASGGIIKRRHVH
;
A
#
# COMPACT_ATOMS: atom_id res chain seq x y z
N MET A 1 44.17 26.36 22.31
CA MET A 1 44.48 24.92 22.17
C MET A 1 45.77 24.62 22.90
N THR A 2 45.80 23.61 23.77
CA THR A 2 47.07 22.92 24.00
C THR A 2 47.33 22.10 22.74
N GLN A 3 48.55 22.12 22.19
CA GLN A 3 48.86 21.46 20.91
C GLN A 3 48.50 19.96 20.92
N SER A 4 48.49 19.34 22.10
CA SER A 4 48.10 17.94 22.33
C SER A 4 46.62 17.62 22.04
N GLN A 5 45.68 18.46 22.49
CA GLN A 5 44.24 18.20 22.34
C GLN A 5 43.75 18.36 20.89
N GLN A 6 44.34 19.30 20.16
CA GLN A 6 44.04 19.47 18.74
C GLN A 6 44.53 18.27 17.92
N ILE A 7 45.74 17.78 18.19
CA ILE A 7 46.29 16.57 17.54
C ILE A 7 45.41 15.35 17.85
N GLN A 8 44.93 15.23 19.09
CA GLN A 8 44.04 14.15 19.51
C GLN A 8 42.72 14.14 18.72
N PHE A 9 42.04 15.28 18.56
CA PHE A 9 40.81 15.35 17.76
C PHE A 9 41.03 15.03 16.28
N GLU A 10 42.08 15.58 15.66
CA GLU A 10 42.36 15.36 14.23
C GLU A 10 42.65 13.88 13.91
N GLN A 11 43.30 13.16 14.81
CA GLN A 11 43.53 11.71 14.67
C GLN A 11 42.21 10.93 14.68
N VAL A 12 41.31 11.25 15.61
CA VAL A 12 40.00 10.59 15.73
C VAL A 12 39.11 10.94 14.53
N TYR A 13 39.13 12.21 14.13
CA TYR A 13 38.40 12.72 12.95
C TYR A 13 38.80 11.97 11.69
N SER A 14 40.11 11.86 11.42
CA SER A 14 40.63 11.12 10.25
C SER A 14 40.22 9.64 10.29
N PHE A 15 40.37 8.98 11.44
CA PHE A 15 39.98 7.59 11.61
C PHE A 15 38.49 7.34 11.34
N LEU A 16 37.60 8.10 11.99
CA LEU A 16 36.17 7.82 11.91
C LEU A 16 35.57 8.25 10.57
N THR A 17 36.00 9.38 10.01
CA THR A 17 35.49 9.81 8.69
C THR A 17 35.85 8.83 7.58
N GLN A 18 37.07 8.29 7.56
CA GLN A 18 37.46 7.24 6.61
C GLN A 18 36.62 5.97 6.79
N LYS A 19 36.36 5.58 8.04
CA LYS A 19 35.55 4.40 8.35
C LYS A 19 34.10 4.56 7.89
N LEU A 20 33.50 5.71 8.18
CA LEU A 20 32.14 6.01 7.76
C LEU A 20 32.02 6.12 6.22
N GLU A 21 33.03 6.68 5.54
CA GLU A 21 33.06 6.73 4.06
C GLU A 21 33.14 5.34 3.42
N ALA A 22 33.80 4.39 4.09
CA ALA A 22 34.00 3.04 3.58
C ALA A 22 32.85 2.06 3.92
N GLU A 23 32.22 2.21 5.09
CA GLU A 23 31.37 1.17 5.68
C GLU A 23 29.90 1.57 5.85
N LEU A 24 29.52 2.85 5.71
CA LEU A 24 28.11 3.23 5.82
C LEU A 24 27.28 2.61 4.68
N PRO A 25 26.08 2.06 4.99
CA PRO A 25 25.17 1.57 3.97
C PRO A 25 24.82 2.63 2.91
N ALA A 26 24.80 2.22 1.64
CA ALA A 26 24.57 3.13 0.51
C ALA A 26 23.17 3.77 0.47
N TYR A 27 22.20 3.21 1.20
CA TYR A 27 20.84 3.76 1.30
C TYR A 27 20.73 4.95 2.27
N LEU A 28 21.78 5.25 3.05
CA LEU A 28 21.82 6.39 3.98
C LEU A 28 22.12 7.69 3.23
N HIS A 29 21.11 8.21 2.54
CA HIS A 29 21.21 9.44 1.74
C HIS A 29 21.41 10.71 2.58
N TYR A 30 20.89 10.72 3.82
CA TYR A 30 21.01 11.83 4.76
C TYR A 30 22.08 11.54 5.82
N HIS A 31 21.98 10.43 6.56
CA HIS A 31 22.91 10.07 7.64
C HIS A 31 24.24 9.51 7.08
N ASN A 32 24.97 10.36 6.35
CA ASN A 32 26.27 10.06 5.76
C ASN A 32 27.38 10.95 6.33
N VAL A 33 28.62 10.70 5.90
CA VAL A 33 29.79 11.45 6.37
C VAL A 33 29.69 12.95 6.12
N GLN A 34 29.01 13.38 5.06
CA GLN A 34 28.83 14.80 4.82
C GLN A 34 27.92 15.44 5.86
N HIS A 35 26.87 14.74 6.32
CA HIS A 35 26.05 15.19 7.44
C HIS A 35 26.89 15.33 8.71
N THR A 36 27.65 14.30 9.10
CA THR A 36 28.55 14.37 10.26
C THR A 36 29.53 15.55 10.19
N LYS A 37 30.14 15.79 9.02
CA LYS A 37 31.03 16.94 8.79
C LYS A 37 30.29 18.27 8.98
N ASN A 38 29.05 18.37 8.49
CA ASN A 38 28.23 19.57 8.64
C ASN A 38 27.85 19.82 10.11
N VAL A 39 27.49 18.78 10.86
CA VAL A 39 27.15 18.89 12.30
C VAL A 39 28.35 19.36 13.10
N ILE A 40 29.55 18.84 12.85
CA ILE A 40 30.79 19.31 13.51
C ILE A 40 31.03 20.81 13.22
N LEU A 41 30.88 21.23 11.97
CA LEU A 41 31.05 22.63 11.58
C LEU A 41 30.02 23.54 12.25
N ALA A 42 28.74 23.13 12.28
CA ALA A 42 27.67 23.86 12.94
C ALA A 42 27.91 23.96 14.46
N ALA A 43 28.29 22.86 15.10
CA ALA A 43 28.62 22.80 16.52
C ALA A 43 29.78 23.74 16.86
N GLU A 44 30.85 23.76 16.05
CA GLU A 44 31.98 24.66 16.26
C GLU A 44 31.59 26.15 16.11
N GLN A 45 30.73 26.48 15.14
CA GLN A 45 30.25 27.85 14.93
C GLN A 45 29.34 28.33 16.07
N LEU A 46 28.41 27.48 16.51
CA LEU A 46 27.52 27.77 17.63
C LEU A 46 28.30 27.88 18.94
N ALA A 47 29.24 26.96 19.19
CA ALA A 47 30.10 26.97 20.37
C ALA A 47 30.94 28.25 20.47
N LYS A 48 31.54 28.71 19.35
CA LYS A 48 32.30 29.98 19.32
C LYS A 48 31.41 31.18 19.67
N ALA A 49 30.20 31.24 19.11
CA ALA A 49 29.25 32.32 19.39
C ALA A 49 28.75 32.30 20.85
N GLU A 50 28.57 31.10 21.39
CA GLU A 50 28.18 30.84 22.78
C GLU A 50 29.34 30.93 23.78
N LYS A 51 30.54 31.32 23.32
CA LYS A 51 31.77 31.52 24.10
C LYS A 51 32.27 30.25 24.81
N ILE A 52 32.02 29.07 24.23
CA ILE A 52 32.60 27.81 24.70
C ILE A 52 34.08 27.77 24.33
N GLN A 53 34.93 27.36 25.28
CA GLN A 53 36.37 27.29 25.12
C GLN A 53 36.88 25.86 25.31
N GLU A 54 38.19 25.66 25.19
CA GLU A 54 38.80 24.38 25.51
C GLU A 54 38.78 24.11 27.03
N PRO A 55 38.65 22.84 27.47
CA PRO A 55 38.61 21.60 26.68
C PRO A 55 37.21 21.20 26.19
N GLU A 56 36.17 21.94 26.55
CA GLU A 56 34.75 21.63 26.28
C GLU A 56 34.46 21.59 24.77
N LEU A 57 35.09 22.48 23.99
CA LEU A 57 34.96 22.49 22.54
C LEU A 57 35.43 21.17 21.91
N THR A 58 36.56 20.62 22.37
CA THR A 58 37.05 19.31 21.89
C THR A 58 36.06 18.19 22.21
N ILE A 59 35.46 18.19 23.40
CA ILE A 59 34.42 17.23 23.81
C ILE A 59 33.20 17.33 22.89
N LEU A 60 32.68 18.54 22.68
CA LEU A 60 31.53 18.80 21.81
C LEU A 60 31.79 18.34 20.37
N LYS A 61 32.94 18.69 19.80
CA LYS A 61 33.32 18.27 18.44
C LYS A 61 33.45 16.75 18.33
N THR A 62 33.97 16.10 19.37
CA THR A 62 34.08 14.63 19.40
C THR A 62 32.71 13.97 19.50
N ALA A 63 31.78 14.51 20.30
CA ALA A 63 30.41 14.04 20.35
C ALA A 63 29.68 14.22 19.00
N ALA A 64 29.82 15.38 18.35
CA ALA A 64 29.31 15.63 17.00
C ALA A 64 29.90 14.68 15.96
N LEU A 65 31.16 14.26 16.11
CA LEU A 65 31.78 13.28 15.22
C LEU A 65 31.18 11.87 15.39
N PHE A 66 30.80 11.48 16.61
CA PHE A 66 30.31 10.14 16.91
C PHE A 66 28.79 9.98 16.90
N HIS A 67 27.99 11.05 16.95
CA HIS A 67 26.53 10.95 17.20
C HIS A 67 25.81 9.92 16.32
N ASP A 68 26.14 9.88 15.03
CA ASP A 68 25.51 9.02 14.03
C ASP A 68 26.33 7.77 13.66
N CYS A 69 27.46 7.49 14.31
CA CYS A 69 28.30 6.37 13.89
C CYS A 69 27.65 4.99 14.11
N GLY A 70 26.63 4.89 14.97
CA GLY A 70 25.82 3.70 15.19
C GLY A 70 25.06 3.22 13.95
N PHE A 71 24.82 4.08 12.95
CA PHE A 71 24.26 3.67 11.66
C PHE A 71 25.11 2.65 10.89
N LEU A 72 26.37 2.46 11.29
CA LEU A 72 27.21 1.36 10.79
C LEU A 72 26.65 -0.03 11.17
N GLU A 73 25.89 -0.13 12.26
CA GLU A 73 25.36 -1.40 12.75
C GLU A 73 23.83 -1.46 12.73
N THR A 74 23.14 -0.38 13.13
CA THR A 74 21.68 -0.38 13.26
C THR A 74 21.09 0.99 12.97
N TYR A 75 19.87 0.99 12.42
CA TYR A 75 19.07 2.19 12.25
C TYR A 75 18.35 2.58 13.56
N SER A 76 17.83 1.58 14.29
CA SER A 76 17.12 1.79 15.55
C SER A 76 18.09 1.89 16.72
N ASP A 77 17.86 2.83 17.64
CA ASP A 77 18.68 3.05 18.85
C ASP A 77 20.18 3.23 18.53
N HIS A 78 20.46 3.91 17.42
CA HIS A 78 21.81 4.14 16.94
C HIS A 78 22.66 5.01 17.88
N GLU A 79 22.07 5.88 18.71
CA GLU A 79 22.81 6.72 19.65
C GLU A 79 23.46 5.88 20.76
N GLU A 80 22.77 4.85 21.25
CA GLU A 80 23.32 3.89 22.21
C GLU A 80 24.51 3.12 21.62
N ILE A 81 24.42 2.73 20.35
CA ILE A 81 25.51 2.07 19.62
C ILE A 81 26.67 3.05 19.36
N SER A 82 26.38 4.29 19.01
CA SER A 82 27.38 5.36 18.88
C SER A 82 28.17 5.55 20.18
N CYS A 83 27.50 5.49 21.33
CA CYS A 83 28.16 5.51 22.65
C CYS A 83 29.05 4.27 22.87
N ALA A 84 28.57 3.08 22.50
CA ALA A 84 29.37 1.85 22.61
C ALA A 84 30.63 1.92 21.73
N MET A 85 30.52 2.46 20.51
CA MET A 85 31.65 2.69 19.61
C MET A 85 32.60 3.75 20.15
N ALA A 86 32.09 4.84 20.72
CA ALA A 86 32.90 5.86 21.38
C ALA A 86 33.73 5.26 22.53
N ARG A 87 33.11 4.44 23.37
CA ARG A 87 33.79 3.72 24.47
C ARG A 87 34.85 2.75 23.98
N LYS A 88 34.63 2.13 22.82
CA LYS A 88 35.57 1.20 22.21
C LYS A 88 36.79 1.90 21.60
N TRP A 89 36.58 3.01 20.89
CA TRP A 89 37.64 3.62 20.07
C TRP A 89 38.32 4.83 20.71
N LEU A 90 37.64 5.67 21.48
CA LEU A 90 38.24 6.87 22.05
C LEU A 90 39.42 6.62 23.02
N PRO A 91 39.48 5.52 23.81
CA PRO A 91 40.63 5.25 24.68
C PRO A 91 41.96 5.16 23.92
N GLN A 92 41.95 4.64 22.69
CA GLN A 92 43.17 4.46 21.88
C GLN A 92 43.77 5.80 21.41
N PHE A 93 42.99 6.87 21.47
CA PHE A 93 43.42 8.24 21.15
C PHE A 93 43.71 9.07 22.40
N GLY A 94 43.71 8.47 23.59
CA GLY A 94 44.06 9.14 24.85
C GLY A 94 42.90 9.88 25.54
N TYR A 95 41.64 9.59 25.21
CA TYR A 95 40.50 10.10 25.96
C TYR A 95 40.36 9.35 27.29
N THR A 96 40.14 10.08 28.38
CA THR A 96 39.86 9.50 29.70
C THR A 96 38.44 8.98 29.76
N GLU A 97 38.16 8.03 30.67
CA GLU A 97 36.78 7.52 30.89
C GLU A 97 35.79 8.65 31.16
N LYS A 98 36.16 9.64 31.98
CA LYS A 98 35.33 10.83 32.26
C LYS A 98 34.99 11.62 30.98
N ASN A 99 35.93 11.77 30.06
CA ASN A 99 35.67 12.46 28.79
C ASN A 99 34.72 11.63 27.91
N ILE A 100 34.89 10.31 27.88
CA ILE A 100 34.06 9.40 27.10
C ILE A 100 32.63 9.38 27.65
N ASP A 101 32.46 9.34 28.97
CA ASP A 101 31.14 9.43 29.61
C ASP A 101 30.42 10.70 29.22
N TRP A 102 31.11 11.85 29.26
CA TRP A 102 30.53 13.13 28.86
C TRP A 102 30.16 13.16 27.36
N ILE A 103 31.02 12.60 26.50
CA ILE A 103 30.73 12.46 25.07
C ILE A 103 29.47 11.61 24.85
N CYS A 104 29.34 10.48 25.55
CA CYS A 104 28.17 9.62 25.46
C CYS A 104 26.91 10.34 25.95
N GLU A 105 26.99 11.07 27.06
CA GLU A 105 25.87 11.88 27.56
C GLU A 105 25.41 12.90 26.52
N LEU A 106 26.34 13.55 25.81
CA LEU A 106 26.01 14.48 24.74
C LEU A 106 25.37 13.78 23.53
N ILE A 107 25.92 12.65 23.07
CA ILE A 107 25.34 11.87 21.97
C ILE A 107 23.89 11.48 22.29
N LEU A 108 23.62 10.99 23.50
CA LEU A 108 22.26 10.61 23.89
C LEU A 108 21.26 11.78 23.91
N THR A 109 21.72 13.04 23.93
CA THR A 109 20.81 14.20 23.81
C THR A 109 20.26 14.42 22.40
N THR A 110 20.89 13.85 21.36
CA THR A 110 20.41 13.99 19.97
C THR A 110 19.20 13.12 19.68
N LYS A 111 18.94 12.10 20.51
CA LYS A 111 17.78 11.20 20.40
C LYS A 111 16.47 11.97 20.43
N LEU A 112 15.62 11.72 19.45
CA LEU A 112 14.32 12.39 19.30
C LEU A 112 13.26 11.77 20.24
N PRO A 113 12.45 12.58 20.96
CA PRO A 113 12.53 14.04 21.06
C PRO A 113 13.72 14.51 21.92
N GLN A 114 14.46 15.51 21.44
CA GLN A 114 15.66 16.03 22.10
C GLN A 114 15.35 16.66 23.46
N GLN A 115 16.11 16.27 24.49
CA GLN A 115 15.99 16.81 25.86
C GLN A 115 17.35 17.19 26.47
N PRO A 116 18.05 18.18 25.91
CA PRO A 116 19.37 18.58 26.39
C PRO A 116 19.30 19.26 27.76
N LYS A 117 20.13 18.80 28.70
CA LYS A 117 20.21 19.33 30.07
C LYS A 117 21.21 20.47 30.20
N ASP A 118 22.40 20.28 29.64
CA ASP A 118 23.52 21.19 29.76
C ASP A 118 23.69 22.07 28.51
N LYS A 119 24.62 23.03 28.57
CA LYS A 119 24.84 23.98 27.48
C LYS A 119 25.43 23.30 26.24
N LEU A 120 26.32 22.31 26.40
CA LEU A 120 26.92 21.58 25.29
C LEU A 120 25.89 20.72 24.56
N GLY A 121 25.02 20.01 25.28
CA GLY A 121 23.93 19.24 24.69
C GLY A 121 22.99 20.11 23.87
N LYS A 122 22.64 21.31 24.38
CA LYS A 122 21.85 22.28 23.61
C LYS A 122 22.51 22.69 22.30
N ILE A 123 23.83 22.92 22.32
CA ILE A 123 24.60 23.26 21.12
C ILE A 123 24.62 22.08 20.15
N LEU A 124 24.77 20.84 20.64
CA LEU A 124 24.80 19.65 19.80
C LEU A 124 23.45 19.39 19.13
N CYS A 125 22.34 19.44 19.89
CA CYS A 125 20.98 19.33 19.36
C CYS A 125 20.71 20.38 18.27
N ASP A 126 21.10 21.64 18.51
CA ASP A 126 20.95 22.72 17.53
C ASP A 126 21.85 22.54 16.29
N ALA A 127 23.02 21.92 16.46
CA ALA A 127 23.96 21.64 15.36
C ALA A 127 23.49 20.49 14.47
N ASP A 128 22.89 19.46 15.06
CA ASP A 128 22.34 18.31 14.35
C ASP A 128 21.16 18.72 13.45
N LEU A 129 20.27 19.56 13.98
CA LEU A 129 19.11 20.10 13.24
C LEU A 129 19.38 21.49 12.62
N TYR A 130 20.66 21.85 12.44
CA TYR A 130 21.05 23.18 11.95
C TYR A 130 20.48 23.50 10.57
N TYR A 131 20.43 22.49 9.69
CA TYR A 131 19.96 22.64 8.30
C TYR A 131 18.49 23.08 8.21
N MET A 132 17.70 22.91 9.27
CA MET A 132 16.28 23.29 9.30
C MET A 132 16.06 24.79 9.17
N GLY A 133 17.04 25.58 9.61
CA GLY A 133 17.05 27.03 9.51
C GLY A 133 17.89 27.58 8.38
N THR A 134 18.18 26.80 7.32
CA THR A 134 19.03 27.23 6.20
C THR A 134 18.34 27.09 4.85
N ASP A 135 18.95 27.68 3.81
CA ASP A 135 18.45 27.60 2.43
C ASP A 135 18.56 26.19 1.82
N SER A 136 19.39 25.32 2.41
CA SER A 136 19.54 23.93 1.97
C SER A 136 18.44 23.01 2.48
N TYR A 137 17.49 23.50 3.28
CA TYR A 137 16.46 22.70 3.92
C TYR A 137 15.82 21.67 2.99
N PHE A 138 15.22 22.11 1.88
CA PHE A 138 14.48 21.22 0.99
C PHE A 138 15.35 20.16 0.31
N VAL A 139 16.62 20.47 0.06
CA VAL A 139 17.57 19.53 -0.54
C VAL A 139 17.91 18.44 0.48
N THR A 140 18.14 18.84 1.73
CA THR A 140 18.45 17.92 2.82
C THR A 140 17.24 17.08 3.22
N ALA A 141 16.05 17.66 3.30
CA ALA A 141 14.81 16.95 3.60
C ALA A 141 14.44 15.92 2.51
N ASP A 142 14.78 16.18 1.24
CA ASP A 142 14.60 15.20 0.16
C ASP A 142 15.54 13.99 0.30
N LYS A 143 16.77 14.21 0.77
CA LYS A 143 17.69 13.11 1.10
C LYS A 143 17.15 12.27 2.26
N LEU A 144 16.67 12.92 3.31
CA LEU A 144 16.09 12.23 4.47
C LEU A 144 14.84 11.41 4.06
N TYR A 145 13.98 11.97 3.20
CA TYR A 145 12.84 11.23 2.64
C TYR A 145 13.28 9.96 1.91
N LYS A 146 14.27 10.04 1.02
CA LYS A 146 14.75 8.89 0.24
C LYS A 146 15.26 7.79 1.15
N GLU A 147 16.05 8.16 2.14
CA GLU A 147 16.57 7.22 3.14
C GLU A 147 15.44 6.54 3.93
N LEU A 148 14.51 7.32 4.49
CA LEU A 148 13.38 6.78 5.25
C LEU A 148 12.45 5.89 4.39
N HIS A 149 12.31 6.21 3.12
CA HIS A 149 11.53 5.43 2.17
C HIS A 149 12.20 4.08 1.85
N GLU A 150 13.51 4.09 1.59
CA GLU A 150 14.28 2.87 1.35
C GLU A 150 14.37 1.98 2.60
N ALA A 151 14.41 2.58 3.79
CA ALA A 151 14.34 1.86 5.07
C ALA A 151 12.93 1.30 5.39
N GLY A 152 11.91 1.63 4.59
CA GLY A 152 10.53 1.19 4.80
C GLY A 152 9.80 1.88 5.95
N ILE A 153 10.36 2.96 6.51
CA ILE A 153 9.78 3.76 7.60
C ILE A 153 8.66 4.65 7.05
N VAL A 154 8.86 5.22 5.86
CA VAL A 154 7.89 6.08 5.18
C VAL A 154 7.36 5.39 3.93
N LYS A 155 6.04 5.27 3.80
CA LYS A 155 5.41 4.59 2.65
C LYS A 155 5.37 5.45 1.40
N ASN A 156 5.02 6.74 1.55
CA ASN A 156 4.86 7.65 0.42
C ASN A 156 5.23 9.09 0.80
N ARG A 157 5.42 9.92 -0.23
CA ARG A 157 5.83 11.33 -0.10
C ARG A 157 4.76 12.17 0.58
N GLU A 158 3.49 11.76 0.55
CA GLU A 158 2.38 12.50 1.14
C GLU A 158 2.38 12.40 2.67
N GLU A 159 2.41 11.18 3.20
CA GLU A 159 2.53 10.90 4.64
C GLU A 159 3.74 11.62 5.24
N TRP A 160 4.89 11.55 4.54
CA TRP A 160 6.08 12.26 4.97
C TRP A 160 5.93 13.78 4.94
N SER A 161 5.19 14.36 3.99
CA SER A 161 5.04 15.82 3.93
C SER A 161 4.26 16.38 5.12
N GLU A 162 3.28 15.63 5.64
CA GLU A 162 2.50 16.02 6.82
C GLU A 162 3.35 15.90 8.11
N GLU A 163 4.06 14.79 8.28
CA GLU A 163 4.98 14.60 9.41
C GLU A 163 6.15 15.60 9.37
N GLU A 164 6.67 15.92 8.18
CA GLU A 164 7.69 16.95 7.97
C GLU A 164 7.20 18.34 8.43
N LEU A 165 6.00 18.75 8.02
CA LEU A 165 5.43 20.03 8.47
C LEU A 165 5.26 20.05 9.99
N LYS A 166 4.68 18.98 10.56
CA LYS A 166 4.47 18.87 12.01
C LYS A 166 5.78 18.90 12.78
N PHE A 167 6.82 18.24 12.28
CA PHE A 167 8.15 18.26 12.88
C PHE A 167 8.72 19.69 12.88
N VAL A 168 8.68 20.37 11.74
CA VAL A 168 9.20 21.76 11.60
C VAL A 168 8.41 22.75 12.47
N GLU A 169 7.09 22.59 12.58
CA GLU A 169 6.24 23.48 13.39
C GLU A 169 6.42 23.28 14.90
N THR A 170 6.76 22.07 15.33
CA THR A 170 6.94 21.75 16.75
C THR A 170 8.38 21.93 17.23
N HIS A 171 9.34 21.90 16.31
CA HIS A 171 10.76 22.09 16.64
C HIS A 171 11.05 23.52 17.13
N SER A 172 11.96 23.64 18.09
CA SER A 172 12.49 24.91 18.58
C SER A 172 13.95 24.73 18.97
N TYR A 173 14.79 25.64 18.48
CA TYR A 173 16.21 25.67 18.85
C TYR A 173 16.40 26.02 20.34
N PHE A 174 17.45 25.48 20.96
CA PHE A 174 17.71 25.56 22.39
C PHE A 174 18.63 26.73 22.80
N THR A 175 19.64 27.04 21.99
CA THR A 175 20.62 28.11 22.28
C THR A 175 20.13 29.46 21.78
N HIS A 176 20.52 30.54 22.48
CA HIS A 176 20.19 31.90 22.08
C HIS A 176 20.76 32.21 20.68
N THR A 177 21.96 31.72 20.37
CA THR A 177 22.57 31.88 19.05
C THR A 177 21.76 31.19 17.94
N ALA A 178 21.37 29.92 18.12
CA ALA A 178 20.59 29.22 17.10
C ALA A 178 19.19 29.84 16.93
N GLN A 179 18.52 30.20 18.03
CA GLN A 179 17.24 30.91 17.98
C GLN A 179 17.34 32.22 17.19
N SER A 180 18.34 33.04 17.47
CA SER A 180 18.52 34.34 16.78
C SER A 180 18.90 34.20 15.30
N ARG A 181 19.65 33.15 14.91
CA ARG A 181 20.12 32.95 13.53
C ARG A 181 19.17 32.15 12.65
N LEU A 182 18.49 31.16 13.21
CA LEU A 182 17.81 30.10 12.45
C LEU A 182 16.28 30.13 12.60
N ALA A 183 15.74 30.58 13.73
CA ALA A 183 14.29 30.48 14.00
C ALA A 183 13.43 31.27 12.99
N ALA A 184 13.91 32.43 12.52
CA ALA A 184 13.21 33.19 11.49
C ALA A 184 13.12 32.43 10.16
N ARG A 185 14.19 31.73 9.78
CA ARG A 185 14.22 30.92 8.55
C ARG A 185 13.39 29.65 8.72
N LEU A 186 13.45 28.99 9.87
CA LEU A 186 12.61 27.84 10.22
C LEU A 186 11.12 28.16 10.06
N LYS A 187 10.68 29.33 10.57
CA LYS A 187 9.30 29.80 10.41
C LYS A 187 8.92 30.01 8.93
N GLN A 188 9.82 30.60 8.13
CA GLN A 188 9.60 30.74 6.69
C GLN A 188 9.51 29.37 5.99
N THR A 189 10.32 28.40 6.39
CA THR A 189 10.26 27.02 5.89
C THR A 189 8.90 26.37 6.21
N ALA A 190 8.42 26.52 7.45
CA ALA A 190 7.09 26.04 7.86
C ALA A 190 5.99 26.66 6.97
N ASP A 191 6.02 27.98 6.76
CA ASP A 191 5.05 28.66 5.89
C ASP A 191 5.12 28.21 4.42
N GLN A 192 6.30 27.83 3.93
CA GLN A 192 6.47 27.29 2.58
C GLN A 192 5.95 25.86 2.47
N LEU A 193 6.22 25.00 3.46
CA LEU A 193 5.69 23.64 3.54
C LEU A 193 4.16 23.64 3.63
N ARG A 194 3.59 24.49 4.50
CA ARG A 194 2.13 24.66 4.63
C ARG A 194 1.48 25.05 3.30
N ARG A 195 2.04 26.04 2.60
CA ARG A 195 1.54 26.45 1.27
C ARG A 195 1.64 25.34 0.22
N ARG A 196 2.71 24.52 0.24
CA ARG A 196 2.83 23.35 -0.66
C ARG A 196 1.76 22.31 -0.37
N LEU A 197 1.50 22.04 0.91
CA LEU A 197 0.46 21.11 1.34
C LEU A 197 -0.95 21.62 0.99
N GLU A 198 -1.26 22.89 1.23
CA GLU A 198 -2.55 23.50 0.83
C GLU A 198 -2.78 23.43 -0.69
N LYS A 199 -1.76 23.74 -1.48
CA LYS A 199 -1.83 23.68 -2.96
C LYS A 199 -2.06 22.25 -3.46
N ASN A 200 -1.47 21.25 -2.81
CA ASN A 200 -1.68 19.84 -3.14
C ASN A 200 -3.02 19.31 -2.59
N GLY A 201 -3.52 19.84 -1.48
CA GLY A 201 -4.82 19.51 -0.89
C GLY A 201 -6.03 19.95 -1.73
N GLY A 202 -5.91 21.08 -2.46
CA GLY A 202 -6.97 21.55 -3.37
C GLY A 202 -7.27 20.60 -4.53
N SER A 203 -6.26 19.85 -5.00
CA SER A 203 -6.45 18.80 -6.02
C SER A 203 -7.01 17.50 -5.42
N LYS A 204 -6.71 17.19 -4.15
CA LYS A 204 -7.22 16.00 -3.46
C LYS A 204 -8.71 16.10 -3.15
N SER A 205 -9.18 17.25 -2.66
CA SER A 205 -10.61 17.45 -2.34
C SER A 205 -11.53 17.18 -3.53
N PHE A 206 -11.20 17.69 -4.72
CA PHE A 206 -12.04 17.48 -5.90
C PHE A 206 -12.02 16.02 -6.38
N ILE A 207 -10.86 15.36 -6.33
CA ILE A 207 -10.71 13.95 -6.71
C ILE A 207 -11.43 13.05 -5.70
N GLU A 208 -11.27 13.28 -4.39
CA GLU A 208 -11.95 12.53 -3.34
C GLU A 208 -13.47 12.73 -3.39
N ILE A 209 -13.96 13.97 -3.59
CA ILE A 209 -15.40 14.24 -3.75
C ILE A 209 -15.94 13.53 -5.00
N SER A 210 -15.20 13.55 -6.12
CA SER A 210 -15.62 12.85 -7.34
C SER A 210 -15.66 11.33 -7.18
N ALA A 211 -14.71 10.77 -6.42
CA ALA A 211 -14.67 9.35 -6.11
C ALA A 211 -15.84 8.94 -5.19
N TRP A 212 -16.10 9.72 -4.13
CA TRP A 212 -17.25 9.51 -3.24
C TRP A 212 -18.59 9.61 -3.97
N LEU A 213 -18.72 10.54 -4.93
CA LEU A 213 -19.93 10.65 -5.75
C LEU A 213 -20.10 9.45 -6.68
N SER A 214 -19.02 8.99 -7.31
CA SER A 214 -19.04 7.78 -8.14
C SER A 214 -19.42 6.54 -7.32
N ASP A 215 -18.84 6.40 -6.13
CA ASP A 215 -19.14 5.29 -5.22
C ASP A 215 -20.61 5.32 -4.80
N ALA A 216 -21.15 6.50 -4.45
CA ALA A 216 -22.55 6.65 -4.10
C ALA A 216 -23.49 6.24 -5.25
N MET A 217 -23.17 6.62 -6.50
CA MET A 217 -23.95 6.21 -7.66
C MET A 217 -23.93 4.69 -7.87
N PHE A 218 -22.77 4.05 -7.70
CA PHE A 218 -22.66 2.60 -7.78
C PHE A 218 -23.42 1.88 -6.67
N ILE A 219 -23.36 2.37 -5.43
CA ILE A 219 -24.12 1.83 -4.30
C ILE A 219 -25.61 1.92 -4.56
N ILE A 220 -26.12 3.10 -4.91
CA ILE A 220 -27.56 3.32 -5.14
C ILE A 220 -28.05 2.44 -6.30
N SER A 221 -27.33 2.44 -7.43
CA SER A 221 -27.70 1.63 -8.60
C SER A 221 -27.65 0.14 -8.28
N GLY A 222 -26.62 -0.30 -7.56
CA GLY A 222 -26.45 -1.69 -7.15
C GLY A 222 -27.58 -2.16 -6.23
N VAL A 223 -27.89 -1.37 -5.19
CA VAL A 223 -28.98 -1.67 -4.25
C VAL A 223 -30.34 -1.74 -4.95
N LEU A 224 -30.63 -0.81 -5.87
CA LEU A 224 -31.88 -0.84 -6.63
C LEU A 224 -32.00 -2.10 -7.49
N LEU A 225 -30.91 -2.56 -8.12
CA LEU A 225 -30.90 -3.80 -8.90
C LEU A 225 -31.08 -5.05 -8.03
N VAL A 226 -30.43 -5.09 -6.86
CA VAL A 226 -30.62 -6.18 -5.89
C VAL A 226 -32.07 -6.21 -5.40
N ALA A 227 -32.63 -5.06 -5.00
CA ALA A 227 -34.02 -4.98 -4.56
C ALA A 227 -35.00 -5.39 -5.66
N PHE A 228 -34.77 -4.94 -6.89
CA PHE A 228 -35.54 -5.34 -8.06
C PHE A 228 -35.46 -6.84 -8.34
N SER A 229 -34.28 -7.44 -8.22
CA SER A 229 -34.11 -8.89 -8.36
C SER A 229 -34.88 -9.66 -7.30
N LEU A 230 -34.70 -9.30 -6.02
CA LEU A 230 -35.30 -9.99 -4.89
C LEU A 230 -36.84 -9.90 -4.94
N LYS A 231 -37.40 -8.70 -5.07
CA LYS A 231 -38.86 -8.49 -5.04
C LYS A 231 -39.54 -8.80 -6.38
N GLY A 232 -38.82 -8.69 -7.50
CA GLY A 232 -39.34 -8.89 -8.85
C GLY A 232 -39.30 -10.34 -9.33
N PHE A 233 -38.30 -11.12 -8.90
CA PHE A 233 -38.04 -12.47 -9.40
C PHE A 233 -37.98 -13.51 -8.28
N LEU A 234 -37.09 -13.34 -7.30
CA LEU A 234 -36.76 -14.42 -6.36
C LEU A 234 -37.89 -14.69 -5.35
N ILE A 235 -38.29 -13.67 -4.58
CA ILE A 235 -39.30 -13.81 -3.52
C ILE A 235 -40.65 -14.32 -4.08
N PRO A 236 -41.22 -13.74 -5.17
CA PRO A 236 -42.52 -14.21 -5.69
C PRO A 236 -42.52 -15.66 -6.19
N ASN A 237 -41.35 -16.25 -6.47
CA ASN A 237 -41.21 -17.59 -7.00
C ASN A 237 -40.53 -18.56 -6.01
N HIS A 238 -40.31 -18.12 -4.76
CA HIS A 238 -39.59 -18.85 -3.71
C HIS A 238 -38.20 -19.33 -4.13
N PHE A 239 -37.48 -18.55 -4.94
CA PHE A 239 -36.11 -18.88 -5.33
C PHE A 239 -35.13 -18.26 -4.34
N PHE A 240 -34.08 -19.02 -4.03
CA PHE A 240 -33.07 -18.63 -3.06
C PHE A 240 -31.76 -18.34 -3.76
N ASP A 241 -31.05 -17.34 -3.26
CA ASP A 241 -29.65 -17.12 -3.58
C ASP A 241 -28.73 -17.91 -2.62
N GLY A 242 -27.43 -17.86 -2.83
CA GLY A 242 -26.45 -18.27 -1.84
C GLY A 242 -26.27 -17.20 -0.74
N GLY A 243 -25.34 -17.45 0.17
CA GLY A 243 -24.87 -16.36 1.03
C GLY A 243 -25.75 -16.02 2.24
N VAL A 244 -25.49 -14.85 2.82
CA VAL A 244 -26.33 -14.25 3.86
C VAL A 244 -27.67 -13.83 3.28
N THR A 245 -27.71 -13.43 2.01
CA THR A 245 -28.96 -13.15 1.29
C THR A 245 -29.84 -14.40 1.23
N GLY A 246 -29.28 -15.55 0.86
CA GLY A 246 -29.97 -16.85 0.85
C GLY A 246 -30.49 -17.27 2.22
N ILE A 247 -29.66 -17.13 3.27
CA ILE A 247 -30.08 -17.37 4.66
C ILE A 247 -31.25 -16.45 5.04
N SER A 248 -31.16 -15.17 4.67
CA SER A 248 -32.20 -14.18 4.99
C SER A 248 -33.52 -14.50 4.31
N LEU A 249 -33.48 -14.93 3.04
CA LEU A 249 -34.64 -15.38 2.28
C LEU A 249 -35.28 -16.62 2.91
N LEU A 250 -34.48 -17.62 3.29
CA LEU A 250 -34.99 -18.83 3.97
C LEU A 250 -35.68 -18.49 5.28
N ILE A 251 -35.06 -17.67 6.13
CA ILE A 251 -35.65 -17.26 7.40
C ILE A 251 -36.95 -16.48 7.17
N SER A 252 -36.96 -15.57 6.20
CA SER A 252 -38.13 -14.78 5.84
C SER A 252 -39.29 -15.66 5.37
N GLU A 253 -39.02 -16.67 4.54
CA GLU A 253 -40.04 -17.56 4.01
C GLU A 253 -40.56 -18.57 5.05
N LEU A 254 -39.68 -19.13 5.89
CA LEU A 254 -40.06 -20.12 6.89
C LEU A 254 -40.79 -19.53 8.11
N TYR A 255 -40.40 -18.33 8.53
CA TYR A 255 -40.94 -17.70 9.74
C TYR A 255 -41.85 -16.50 9.44
N HIS A 256 -42.09 -16.19 8.17
CA HIS A 256 -42.89 -15.05 7.70
C HIS A 256 -42.42 -13.69 8.23
N PHE A 257 -41.13 -13.57 8.58
CA PHE A 257 -40.53 -12.29 8.93
C PHE A 257 -40.23 -11.48 7.67
N ASP A 258 -40.35 -10.15 7.76
CA ASP A 258 -40.05 -9.28 6.64
C ASP A 258 -38.54 -9.29 6.35
N ILE A 259 -38.21 -9.71 5.12
CA ILE A 259 -36.84 -9.81 4.60
C ILE A 259 -36.01 -8.53 4.84
N SER A 260 -36.66 -7.36 4.82
CA SER A 260 -36.05 -6.05 5.01
C SER A 260 -35.31 -5.93 6.35
N PHE A 261 -35.86 -6.53 7.41
CA PHE A 261 -35.22 -6.56 8.73
C PHE A 261 -34.28 -7.75 8.88
N VAL A 262 -34.66 -8.91 8.34
CA VAL A 262 -33.86 -10.13 8.45
C VAL A 262 -32.49 -9.92 7.81
N ILE A 263 -32.44 -9.30 6.63
CA ILE A 263 -31.18 -9.08 5.90
C ILE A 263 -30.22 -8.15 6.65
N ILE A 264 -30.73 -7.12 7.33
CA ILE A 264 -29.91 -6.21 8.14
C ILE A 264 -29.34 -6.98 9.34
N LEU A 265 -30.18 -7.74 10.04
CA LEU A 265 -29.78 -8.45 11.25
C LEU A 265 -28.80 -9.59 10.93
N ALA A 266 -29.06 -10.36 9.88
CA ALA A 266 -28.21 -11.48 9.46
C ALA A 266 -26.82 -11.01 9.02
N ASN A 267 -26.70 -9.79 8.48
CA ASN A 267 -25.42 -9.22 8.08
C ASN A 267 -24.61 -8.58 9.22
N LEU A 268 -25.23 -8.23 10.35
CA LEU A 268 -24.58 -7.51 11.44
C LEU A 268 -23.30 -8.21 11.97
N PRO A 269 -23.27 -9.55 12.17
CA PRO A 269 -22.04 -10.25 12.57
C PRO A 269 -20.89 -10.07 11.58
N PHE A 270 -21.19 -10.08 10.28
CA PHE A 270 -20.17 -9.93 9.23
C PHE A 270 -19.65 -8.50 9.16
N ILE A 271 -20.50 -7.49 9.37
CA ILE A 271 -20.08 -6.09 9.46
C ILE A 271 -19.13 -5.88 10.65
N ILE A 272 -19.40 -6.50 11.80
CA ILE A 272 -18.51 -6.45 12.97
C ILE A 272 -17.15 -7.07 12.62
N ILE A 273 -17.14 -8.26 12.00
CA ILE A 273 -15.91 -8.91 11.52
C ILE A 273 -15.15 -7.98 10.57
N CYS A 274 -15.86 -7.29 9.67
CA CYS A 274 -15.27 -6.39 8.68
C CYS A 274 -14.46 -5.25 9.29
N ILE A 275 -14.90 -4.67 10.42
CA ILE A 275 -14.20 -3.59 11.12
C ILE A 275 -12.80 -4.04 11.53
N TYR A 276 -12.65 -5.29 11.96
CA TYR A 276 -11.38 -5.87 12.38
C TYR A 276 -10.58 -6.47 11.21
N ALA A 277 -11.26 -6.91 10.15
CA ALA A 277 -10.66 -7.62 9.02
C ALA A 277 -10.02 -6.70 7.97
N ILE A 278 -10.70 -5.60 7.62
CA ILE A 278 -10.38 -4.77 6.46
C ILE A 278 -10.04 -3.35 6.92
N ASN A 279 -11.05 -2.49 7.09
CA ASN A 279 -10.91 -1.15 7.67
C ASN A 279 -12.30 -0.57 8.00
N PHE A 280 -12.32 0.48 8.81
CA PHE A 280 -13.56 1.13 9.24
C PHE A 280 -14.37 1.74 8.09
N ASN A 281 -13.71 2.31 7.07
CA ASN A 281 -14.39 2.97 5.94
C ASN A 281 -15.18 1.96 5.08
N TYR A 282 -14.59 0.80 4.80
CA TYR A 282 -15.25 -0.29 4.08
C TYR A 282 -16.44 -0.84 4.90
N ALA A 283 -16.25 -1.03 6.21
CA ALA A 283 -17.32 -1.50 7.11
C ALA A 283 -18.49 -0.50 7.16
N LEU A 284 -18.20 0.80 7.24
CA LEU A 284 -19.23 1.86 7.22
C LEU A 284 -19.99 1.89 5.89
N LYS A 285 -19.30 1.84 4.75
CA LYS A 285 -19.95 1.78 3.43
C LYS A 285 -20.84 0.54 3.28
N THR A 286 -20.37 -0.61 3.75
CA THR A 286 -21.10 -1.88 3.78
C THR A 286 -22.36 -1.78 4.65
N PHE A 287 -22.24 -1.21 5.86
CA PHE A 287 -23.38 -0.98 6.75
C PHE A 287 -24.42 -0.05 6.12
N ILE A 288 -24.00 1.09 5.54
CA ILE A 288 -24.91 2.01 4.83
C ILE A 288 -25.59 1.31 3.65
N CYS A 289 -24.84 0.52 2.88
CA CYS A 289 -25.36 -0.23 1.75
C CYS A 289 -26.45 -1.23 2.15
N ILE A 290 -26.23 -1.98 3.23
CA ILE A 290 -27.18 -2.99 3.75
C ILE A 290 -28.41 -2.33 4.36
N LEU A 291 -28.24 -1.21 5.07
CA LEU A 291 -29.37 -0.40 5.55
C LEU A 291 -30.20 0.15 4.39
N LEU A 292 -29.55 0.66 3.35
CA LEU A 292 -30.23 1.16 2.15
C LEU A 292 -30.96 0.02 1.44
N LEU A 293 -30.38 -1.18 1.37
CA LEU A 293 -31.03 -2.35 0.80
C LEU A 293 -32.27 -2.75 1.60
N GLY A 294 -32.17 -2.84 2.93
CA GLY A 294 -33.34 -3.11 3.77
C GLY A 294 -34.44 -2.05 3.61
N PHE A 295 -34.06 -0.77 3.56
CA PHE A 295 -35.00 0.32 3.28
C PHE A 295 -35.66 0.16 1.90
N CYS A 296 -34.88 -0.08 0.85
CA CYS A 296 -35.40 -0.33 -0.48
C CYS A 296 -36.36 -1.51 -0.49
N LEU A 297 -36.01 -2.65 0.10
CA LEU A 297 -36.87 -3.84 0.17
C LEU A 297 -38.19 -3.61 0.92
N TYR A 298 -38.20 -2.73 1.92
CA TYR A 298 -39.41 -2.39 2.66
C TYR A 298 -40.40 -1.57 1.81
N PHE A 299 -39.89 -0.61 1.04
CA PHE A 299 -40.73 0.26 0.19
C PHE A 299 -40.98 -0.29 -1.22
N PHE A 300 -40.17 -1.24 -1.70
CA PHE A 300 -40.31 -1.76 -3.05
C PHE A 300 -41.61 -2.57 -3.17
N PRO A 301 -42.48 -2.26 -4.14
CA PRO A 301 -43.75 -2.96 -4.29
C PRO A 301 -43.51 -4.43 -4.61
N HIS A 302 -44.35 -5.30 -4.05
CA HIS A 302 -44.35 -6.71 -4.40
C HIS A 302 -45.00 -6.89 -5.77
N TYR A 303 -44.22 -7.31 -6.77
CA TYR A 303 -44.69 -7.54 -8.12
C TYR A 303 -43.89 -8.66 -8.77
N SER A 304 -44.57 -9.65 -9.36
CA SER A 304 -43.92 -10.74 -10.10
C SER A 304 -43.73 -10.32 -11.55
N ILE A 305 -42.48 -10.22 -12.01
CA ILE A 305 -42.13 -9.87 -13.40
C ILE A 305 -42.52 -11.01 -14.34
N THR A 306 -42.27 -12.24 -13.92
CA THR A 306 -42.59 -13.46 -14.66
C THR A 306 -42.64 -14.64 -13.69
N SER A 307 -43.39 -15.67 -14.07
CA SER A 307 -43.50 -16.94 -13.35
C SER A 307 -42.79 -18.08 -14.06
N ASP A 308 -42.14 -17.81 -15.21
CA ASP A 308 -41.32 -18.81 -15.89
C ASP A 308 -40.04 -19.07 -15.09
N LYS A 309 -39.91 -20.27 -14.55
CA LYS A 309 -38.81 -20.67 -13.65
C LYS A 309 -37.43 -20.45 -14.27
N LEU A 310 -37.27 -20.68 -15.57
CA LEU A 310 -35.98 -20.50 -16.23
C LEU A 310 -35.65 -19.00 -16.36
N LEU A 311 -36.61 -18.19 -16.80
CA LEU A 311 -36.42 -16.74 -16.87
C LEU A 311 -36.17 -16.12 -15.50
N VAL A 312 -36.90 -16.56 -14.47
CA VAL A 312 -36.70 -16.12 -13.08
C VAL A 312 -35.28 -16.44 -12.63
N SER A 313 -34.80 -17.67 -12.83
CA SER A 313 -33.47 -18.04 -12.37
C SER A 313 -32.35 -17.27 -13.07
N ILE A 314 -32.43 -17.12 -14.39
CA ILE A 314 -31.38 -16.45 -15.18
C ILE A 314 -31.40 -14.94 -14.94
N PHE A 315 -32.56 -14.28 -15.08
CA PHE A 315 -32.64 -12.82 -14.96
C PHE A 315 -32.61 -12.36 -13.50
N GLY A 316 -33.22 -13.12 -12.59
CA GLY A 316 -33.07 -12.89 -11.15
C GLY A 316 -31.60 -12.96 -10.74
N GLY A 317 -30.89 -14.02 -11.14
CA GLY A 317 -29.46 -14.14 -10.90
C GLY A 317 -28.66 -13.00 -11.54
N PHE A 318 -28.93 -12.66 -12.80
CA PHE A 318 -28.26 -11.55 -13.50
C PHE A 318 -28.42 -10.21 -12.77
N PHE A 319 -29.65 -9.78 -12.45
CA PHE A 319 -29.87 -8.50 -11.78
C PHE A 319 -29.30 -8.48 -10.36
N LEU A 320 -29.39 -9.61 -9.64
CA LEU A 320 -28.81 -9.77 -8.32
C LEU A 320 -27.30 -9.63 -8.37
N GLY A 321 -26.63 -10.40 -9.23
CA GLY A 321 -25.19 -10.37 -9.38
C GLY A 321 -24.66 -9.05 -9.96
N ALA A 322 -25.41 -8.41 -10.86
CA ALA A 322 -25.05 -7.08 -11.35
C ALA A 322 -25.13 -6.05 -10.22
N GLY A 323 -26.16 -6.12 -9.39
CA GLY A 323 -26.33 -5.23 -8.24
C GLY A 323 -25.21 -5.41 -7.21
N ILE A 324 -24.93 -6.65 -6.81
CA ILE A 324 -23.82 -7.00 -5.92
C ILE A 324 -22.49 -6.50 -6.51
N GLY A 325 -22.20 -6.80 -7.78
CA GLY A 325 -20.95 -6.40 -8.42
C GLY A 325 -20.75 -4.88 -8.50
N LEU A 326 -21.81 -4.08 -8.72
CA LEU A 326 -21.71 -2.62 -8.70
C LEU A 326 -21.36 -2.10 -7.31
N THR A 327 -21.97 -2.64 -6.26
CA THR A 327 -21.64 -2.25 -4.89
C THR A 327 -20.21 -2.64 -4.49
N MET A 328 -19.74 -3.80 -4.93
CA MET A 328 -18.34 -4.21 -4.78
C MET A 328 -17.36 -3.23 -5.44
N ARG A 329 -17.72 -2.70 -6.62
CA ARG A 329 -16.90 -1.67 -7.29
C ARG A 329 -16.85 -0.34 -6.52
N ALA A 330 -17.84 -0.03 -5.69
CA ALA A 330 -17.83 1.12 -4.79
C ALA A 330 -17.05 0.88 -3.48
N GLY A 331 -16.48 -0.32 -3.31
CA GLY A 331 -15.73 -0.73 -2.13
C GLY A 331 -16.61 -1.06 -0.94
N CYS A 332 -17.74 -1.75 -1.15
CA CYS A 332 -18.53 -2.34 -0.08
C CYS A 332 -19.10 -3.71 -0.47
N ALA A 333 -19.52 -4.49 0.54
CA ALA A 333 -20.22 -5.76 0.31
C ALA A 333 -21.70 -5.62 0.65
N ILE A 334 -22.56 -6.22 -0.17
CA ILE A 334 -24.00 -6.39 0.13
C ILE A 334 -24.24 -7.69 0.89
N ASP A 335 -23.57 -8.76 0.47
CA ASP A 335 -23.67 -10.06 1.10
C ASP A 335 -22.48 -10.25 2.06
N GLY A 336 -22.76 -10.76 3.26
CA GLY A 336 -21.80 -10.84 4.35
C GLY A 336 -20.79 -11.97 4.16
N ILE A 337 -21.07 -12.92 3.26
CA ILE A 337 -20.18 -14.04 2.95
C ILE A 337 -18.89 -13.56 2.27
N GLU A 338 -18.94 -12.49 1.50
CA GLU A 338 -17.80 -11.86 0.83
C GLU A 338 -16.81 -11.28 1.84
N ILE A 339 -17.31 -10.75 2.96
CA ILE A 339 -16.48 -10.27 4.07
C ILE A 339 -15.76 -11.45 4.74
N LEU A 340 -16.47 -12.57 4.89
CA LEU A 340 -15.93 -13.84 5.38
C LEU A 340 -14.77 -14.33 4.49
N ALA A 341 -14.93 -14.21 3.17
CA ALA A 341 -13.89 -14.57 2.21
C ALA A 341 -12.61 -13.73 2.35
N LEU A 342 -12.72 -12.48 2.79
CA LEU A 342 -11.56 -11.60 3.00
C LEU A 342 -10.91 -11.79 4.38
N TYR A 343 -11.69 -12.17 5.40
CA TYR A 343 -11.22 -12.30 6.79
C TYR A 343 -10.55 -13.65 7.10
N THR A 344 -10.98 -14.74 6.44
CA THR A 344 -10.60 -16.09 6.87
C THR A 344 -9.17 -16.44 6.45
N TRP A 345 -8.20 -15.91 7.19
CA TRP A 345 -6.82 -16.35 7.14
C TRP A 345 -6.37 -16.69 8.57
N LYS A 346 -5.79 -17.90 8.73
CA LYS A 346 -4.99 -18.38 9.88
C LYS A 346 -5.64 -19.21 11.01
N LYS A 347 -6.90 -19.67 10.96
CA LYS A 347 -7.46 -20.49 12.08
C LYS A 347 -8.20 -21.79 11.73
N THR A 348 -8.42 -22.14 10.46
CA THR A 348 -9.12 -23.37 10.05
C THR A 348 -8.41 -24.08 8.90
N SER A 349 -8.50 -25.41 8.84
CA SER A 349 -7.94 -26.22 7.73
C SER A 349 -8.74 -26.13 6.43
N PHE A 350 -9.98 -25.63 6.49
CA PHE A 350 -10.84 -25.47 5.32
C PHE A 350 -10.56 -24.15 4.60
N THR A 351 -10.63 -24.19 3.27
CA THR A 351 -10.62 -23.03 2.40
C THR A 351 -11.94 -22.27 2.47
N ILE A 352 -11.90 -20.97 2.18
CA ILE A 352 -13.10 -20.12 2.11
C ILE A 352 -14.14 -20.70 1.16
N THR A 353 -13.71 -21.14 -0.03
CA THR A 353 -14.58 -21.71 -1.04
C THR A 353 -15.33 -22.94 -0.52
N GLU A 354 -14.67 -23.77 0.30
CA GLU A 354 -15.32 -24.93 0.94
C GLU A 354 -16.37 -24.52 1.98
N ILE A 355 -16.10 -23.47 2.76
CA ILE A 355 -17.06 -22.95 3.76
C ILE A 355 -18.31 -22.40 3.06
N ILE A 356 -18.13 -21.58 2.02
CA ILE A 356 -19.23 -21.01 1.23
C ILE A 356 -20.04 -22.13 0.57
N PHE A 357 -19.35 -23.12 -0.01
CA PHE A 357 -19.99 -24.26 -0.63
C PHE A 357 -20.83 -25.07 0.37
N ALA A 358 -20.30 -25.31 1.58
CA ALA A 358 -21.03 -26.00 2.63
C ALA A 358 -22.30 -25.24 3.07
N ILE A 359 -22.21 -23.91 3.24
CA ILE A 359 -23.37 -23.07 3.57
C ILE A 359 -24.43 -23.17 2.46
N ASN A 360 -24.03 -23.06 1.20
CA ASN A 360 -24.96 -23.13 0.08
C ASN A 360 -25.62 -24.52 -0.07
N ILE A 361 -24.90 -25.62 0.21
CA ILE A 361 -25.49 -26.96 0.29
C ILE A 361 -26.61 -26.99 1.32
N ILE A 362 -26.39 -26.39 2.50
CA ILE A 362 -27.40 -26.35 3.55
C ILE A 362 -28.60 -25.51 3.10
N ILE A 363 -28.38 -24.32 2.53
CA ILE A 363 -29.44 -23.44 2.03
C ILE A 363 -30.30 -24.17 1.00
N PHE A 364 -29.69 -24.73 -0.05
CA PHE A 364 -30.43 -25.41 -1.11
C PHE A 364 -31.01 -26.75 -0.67
N GLY A 365 -30.40 -27.42 0.31
CA GLY A 365 -30.94 -28.63 0.93
C GLY A 365 -32.23 -28.36 1.70
N VAL A 366 -32.26 -27.29 2.51
CA VAL A 366 -33.48 -26.83 3.19
C VAL A 366 -34.52 -26.40 2.15
N ALA A 367 -34.13 -25.66 1.12
CA ALA A 367 -35.04 -25.27 0.04
C ALA A 367 -35.66 -26.48 -0.67
N ALA A 368 -34.87 -27.54 -0.91
CA ALA A 368 -35.34 -28.77 -1.54
C ALA A 368 -36.35 -29.53 -0.68
N PHE A 369 -36.15 -29.52 0.64
CA PHE A 369 -37.03 -30.19 1.60
C PHE A 369 -38.36 -29.47 1.77
N GLU A 370 -38.35 -28.14 1.90
CA GLU A 370 -39.55 -27.33 2.20
C GLU A 370 -40.32 -26.91 0.93
N PHE A 371 -39.62 -26.53 -0.14
CA PHE A 371 -40.22 -25.98 -1.38
C PHE A 371 -40.09 -26.93 -2.58
N GLY A 372 -39.46 -28.08 -2.38
CA GLY A 372 -39.30 -29.13 -3.38
C GLY A 372 -38.02 -29.00 -4.21
N ILE A 373 -37.56 -30.15 -4.73
CA ILE A 373 -36.29 -30.28 -5.44
C ILE A 373 -36.17 -29.36 -6.66
N GLN A 374 -37.28 -29.07 -7.36
CA GLN A 374 -37.27 -28.19 -8.52
C GLN A 374 -36.85 -26.76 -8.13
N VAL A 375 -37.41 -26.22 -7.04
CA VAL A 375 -37.09 -24.88 -6.55
C VAL A 375 -35.62 -24.78 -6.15
N ALA A 376 -35.10 -25.80 -5.48
CA ALA A 376 -33.69 -25.86 -5.12
C ALA A 376 -32.76 -25.89 -6.34
N LEU A 377 -33.06 -26.69 -7.37
CA LEU A 377 -32.25 -26.74 -8.59
C LEU A 377 -32.25 -25.41 -9.35
N TYR A 378 -33.40 -24.73 -9.42
CA TYR A 378 -33.45 -23.39 -10.01
C TYR A 378 -32.76 -22.33 -9.12
N SER A 379 -32.76 -22.49 -7.80
CA SER A 379 -32.01 -21.63 -6.87
C SER A 379 -30.50 -21.79 -7.07
N VAL A 380 -30.01 -23.02 -7.28
CA VAL A 380 -28.62 -23.27 -7.68
C VAL A 380 -28.28 -22.57 -9.01
N LEU A 381 -29.17 -22.64 -10.00
CA LEU A 381 -28.99 -21.95 -11.28
C LEU A 381 -28.99 -20.42 -11.11
N THR A 382 -29.84 -19.89 -10.23
CA THR A 382 -29.92 -18.47 -9.88
C THR A 382 -28.61 -18.00 -9.26
N TYR A 383 -28.11 -18.72 -8.25
CA TYR A 383 -26.84 -18.43 -7.60
C TYR A 383 -25.66 -18.50 -8.57
N PHE A 384 -25.65 -19.48 -9.50
CA PHE A 384 -24.64 -19.57 -10.54
C PHE A 384 -24.66 -18.35 -11.47
N ALA A 385 -25.85 -17.94 -11.94
CA ALA A 385 -26.02 -16.76 -12.78
C ALA A 385 -25.61 -15.48 -12.05
N ALA A 386 -25.95 -15.34 -10.77
CA ALA A 386 -25.52 -14.23 -9.92
C ALA A 386 -24.00 -14.18 -9.80
N THR A 387 -23.36 -15.28 -9.39
CA THR A 387 -21.90 -15.36 -9.22
C THR A 387 -21.15 -14.99 -10.51
N ARG A 388 -21.57 -15.54 -11.66
CA ARG A 388 -20.98 -15.20 -12.97
C ARG A 388 -21.15 -13.73 -13.33
N THR A 389 -22.28 -13.13 -12.95
CA THR A 389 -22.54 -11.71 -13.23
C THR A 389 -21.74 -10.81 -12.30
N VAL A 390 -21.57 -11.18 -11.03
CA VAL A 390 -20.65 -10.49 -10.09
C VAL A 390 -19.24 -10.49 -10.68
N ASP A 391 -18.69 -11.66 -11.03
CA ASP A 391 -17.35 -11.80 -11.60
C ASP A 391 -17.19 -10.84 -12.80
N TYR A 392 -18.17 -10.83 -13.71
CA TYR A 392 -18.15 -9.99 -14.89
C TYR A 392 -18.21 -8.48 -14.60
N VAL A 393 -19.05 -8.07 -13.63
CA VAL A 393 -19.18 -6.65 -13.27
C VAL A 393 -17.96 -6.15 -12.52
N VAL A 394 -17.42 -6.94 -11.57
CA VAL A 394 -16.29 -6.57 -10.72
C VAL A 394 -14.98 -6.56 -11.51
N GLU A 395 -14.65 -7.64 -12.22
CA GLU A 395 -13.40 -7.73 -13.00
C GLU A 395 -13.45 -6.84 -14.26
N GLY A 396 -14.64 -6.51 -14.74
CA GLY A 396 -14.86 -5.70 -15.93
C GLY A 396 -14.56 -6.42 -17.24
N LEU A 397 -14.88 -5.74 -18.36
CA LEU A 397 -14.65 -6.25 -19.72
C LEU A 397 -13.17 -6.38 -20.11
N GLU A 398 -12.29 -5.59 -19.48
CA GLU A 398 -10.85 -5.52 -19.77
C GLU A 398 -10.03 -6.43 -18.84
N ALA A 399 -10.38 -7.72 -18.76
CA ALA A 399 -9.49 -8.69 -18.13
C ALA A 399 -8.15 -8.72 -18.88
N TYR A 400 -7.08 -8.25 -18.22
CA TYR A 400 -5.74 -8.29 -18.75
C TYR A 400 -5.18 -9.71 -18.68
N ILE A 401 -4.58 -10.13 -19.79
CA ILE A 401 -3.97 -11.43 -19.95
C ILE A 401 -2.49 -11.21 -20.18
N GLY A 402 -1.68 -11.83 -19.32
CA GLY A 402 -0.25 -11.96 -19.52
C GLY A 402 -0.01 -13.06 -20.53
N VAL A 403 0.63 -12.75 -21.64
CA VAL A 403 0.97 -13.71 -22.68
C VAL A 403 2.47 -13.86 -22.73
N THR A 404 2.92 -15.10 -22.61
CA THR A 404 4.32 -15.48 -22.77
C THR A 404 4.47 -16.21 -24.10
N ILE A 405 5.44 -15.78 -24.90
CA ILE A 405 5.73 -16.30 -26.24
C ILE A 405 7.18 -16.77 -26.27
N ILE A 406 7.38 -18.04 -26.60
CA ILE A 406 8.68 -18.67 -26.75
C ILE A 406 8.79 -19.15 -28.21
N SER A 407 9.71 -18.55 -28.98
CA SER A 407 9.86 -18.84 -30.41
C SER A 407 11.33 -18.71 -30.84
N GLY A 408 11.69 -19.43 -31.90
CA GLY A 408 13.02 -19.30 -32.53
C GLY A 408 13.12 -18.08 -33.44
N LYS A 409 11.99 -17.43 -33.75
CA LYS A 409 11.90 -16.19 -34.55
C LYS A 409 11.50 -15.00 -33.69
N SER A 410 12.02 -14.93 -32.46
CA SER A 410 11.65 -13.93 -31.47
C SER A 410 11.84 -12.50 -31.97
N GLU A 411 12.91 -12.19 -32.70
CA GLU A 411 13.16 -10.83 -33.25
C GLU A 411 12.01 -10.29 -34.10
N ILE A 412 11.49 -11.10 -35.03
CA ILE A 412 10.39 -10.69 -35.92
C ILE A 412 9.11 -10.52 -35.10
N ILE A 413 8.88 -11.39 -34.12
CA ILE A 413 7.72 -11.30 -33.23
C ILE A 413 7.79 -10.03 -32.38
N LYS A 414 8.97 -9.67 -31.84
CA LYS A 414 9.18 -8.44 -31.07
C LYS A 414 8.79 -7.20 -31.88
N ASP A 415 9.30 -7.10 -33.10
CA ASP A 415 9.01 -5.99 -34.01
C ASP A 415 7.51 -5.87 -34.30
N ARG A 416 6.88 -6.97 -34.71
CA ARG A 416 5.45 -7.00 -35.06
C ARG A 416 4.54 -6.67 -33.87
N LEU A 417 4.88 -7.13 -32.67
CA LEU A 417 4.12 -6.81 -31.46
C LEU A 417 4.22 -5.32 -31.09
N VAL A 418 5.41 -4.73 -31.18
CA VAL A 418 5.64 -3.32 -30.81
C VAL A 418 5.08 -2.38 -31.88
N ASN A 419 5.42 -2.63 -33.14
CA ASN A 419 5.17 -1.68 -34.23
C ASN A 419 3.81 -1.87 -34.91
N GLU A 420 3.30 -3.10 -35.04
CA GLU A 420 1.98 -3.33 -35.65
C GLU A 420 0.85 -3.45 -34.63
N MET A 421 1.07 -4.19 -33.53
CA MET A 421 0.06 -4.31 -32.47
C MET A 421 0.10 -3.14 -31.48
N GLY A 422 1.18 -2.36 -31.43
CA GLY A 422 1.30 -1.21 -30.53
C GLY A 422 1.41 -1.62 -29.06
N ARG A 423 1.96 -2.80 -28.77
CA ARG A 423 2.01 -3.36 -27.42
C ARG A 423 3.42 -3.34 -26.85
N GLY A 424 3.54 -2.84 -25.62
CA GLY A 424 4.78 -2.92 -24.87
C GLY A 424 5.12 -4.36 -24.53
N ILE A 425 6.39 -4.72 -24.65
CA ILE A 425 6.89 -6.07 -24.40
C ILE A 425 8.02 -6.02 -23.38
N THR A 426 8.13 -7.08 -22.58
CA THR A 426 9.25 -7.34 -21.68
C THR A 426 9.96 -8.61 -22.16
N ILE A 427 11.29 -8.62 -22.12
CA ILE A 427 12.08 -9.75 -22.57
C ILE A 427 12.71 -10.45 -21.37
N TYR A 428 12.41 -11.73 -21.18
CA TYR A 428 13.16 -12.60 -20.30
C TYR A 428 14.22 -13.34 -21.11
N LYS A 429 15.46 -13.33 -20.62
CA LYS A 429 16.56 -14.11 -21.20
C LYS A 429 16.48 -15.54 -20.66
N GLY A 430 16.51 -16.53 -21.54
CA GLY A 430 16.49 -17.94 -21.17
C GLY A 430 17.01 -18.85 -22.26
N GLU A 431 16.94 -20.16 -22.04
CA GLU A 431 17.42 -21.18 -22.98
C GLU A 431 16.27 -22.10 -23.40
N ARG A 432 16.32 -22.58 -24.64
CA ARG A 432 15.38 -23.56 -25.21
C ARG A 432 16.13 -24.76 -25.76
N GLY A 433 15.44 -25.89 -25.91
CA GLY A 433 15.93 -27.04 -26.68
C GLY A 433 16.07 -28.35 -25.90
N PHE A 434 16.00 -28.30 -24.57
CA PHE A 434 15.96 -29.48 -23.68
C PHE A 434 14.68 -30.31 -23.89
N LEU A 435 14.63 -31.07 -24.97
CA LEU A 435 13.49 -31.90 -25.38
C LEU A 435 13.78 -33.38 -25.10
N PRO A 436 12.74 -34.21 -24.87
CA PRO A 436 12.91 -35.66 -24.76
C PRO A 436 13.67 -36.23 -25.98
N GLY A 437 14.78 -36.92 -25.73
CA GLY A 437 15.65 -37.48 -26.77
C GLY A 437 16.64 -36.49 -27.41
N LYS A 438 16.64 -35.20 -27.00
CA LYS A 438 17.57 -34.16 -27.47
C LYS A 438 17.96 -33.20 -26.34
N PHE A 439 18.36 -33.75 -25.19
CA PHE A 439 18.69 -32.95 -24.00
C PHE A 439 19.91 -32.04 -24.22
N GLU A 440 20.93 -32.51 -24.95
CA GLU A 440 22.17 -31.74 -25.15
C GLU A 440 22.01 -30.57 -26.13
N THR A 441 20.94 -30.56 -26.93
CA THR A 441 20.68 -29.48 -27.89
C THR A 441 19.97 -28.33 -27.19
N HIS A 442 20.71 -27.29 -26.83
CA HIS A 442 20.14 -26.06 -26.28
C HIS A 442 20.64 -24.84 -27.05
N SER A 443 19.89 -23.76 -26.95
CA SER A 443 20.20 -22.48 -27.57
C SER A 443 19.57 -21.36 -26.76
N ASP A 444 20.27 -20.24 -26.63
CA ASP A 444 19.71 -19.00 -26.08
C ASP A 444 18.43 -18.60 -26.83
N CYS A 445 17.46 -18.08 -26.08
CA CYS A 445 16.26 -17.52 -26.64
C CYS A 445 15.72 -16.35 -25.82
N ASP A 446 15.11 -15.42 -26.53
CA ASP A 446 14.33 -14.35 -25.94
C ASP A 446 12.90 -14.86 -25.72
N ILE A 447 12.48 -14.91 -24.46
CA ILE A 447 11.11 -15.18 -24.06
C ILE A 447 10.38 -13.85 -23.98
N ILE A 448 9.37 -13.67 -24.83
CA ILE A 448 8.64 -12.41 -24.95
C ILE A 448 7.43 -12.46 -24.04
N PHE A 449 7.30 -11.47 -23.15
CA PHE A 449 6.13 -11.28 -22.32
C PHE A 449 5.41 -9.99 -22.70
N THR A 450 4.09 -10.07 -22.84
CA THR A 450 3.25 -8.89 -23.10
C THR A 450 1.95 -8.99 -22.34
N VAL A 451 1.41 -7.84 -21.97
CA VAL A 451 0.08 -7.73 -21.37
C VAL A 451 -0.88 -7.21 -22.42
N ILE A 452 -1.95 -7.95 -22.69
CA ILE A 452 -2.98 -7.58 -23.66
C ILE A 452 -4.37 -7.79 -23.06
N THR A 453 -5.40 -7.23 -23.69
CA THR A 453 -6.78 -7.50 -23.29
C THR A 453 -7.27 -8.86 -23.79
N ARG A 454 -8.29 -9.43 -23.15
CA ARG A 454 -8.93 -10.69 -23.58
C ARG A 454 -9.37 -10.67 -25.05
N LEU A 455 -9.81 -9.52 -25.58
CA LEU A 455 -10.26 -9.39 -26.98
C LEU A 455 -9.10 -9.50 -27.98
N GLU A 456 -7.88 -9.16 -27.56
CA GLU A 456 -6.71 -9.12 -28.43
C GLU A 456 -5.99 -10.46 -28.54
N ILE A 457 -6.30 -11.42 -27.67
CA ILE A 457 -5.60 -12.70 -27.60
C ILE A 457 -5.63 -13.46 -28.91
N ARG A 458 -6.76 -13.40 -29.63
CA ARG A 458 -6.91 -14.05 -30.93
C ARG A 458 -6.02 -13.40 -31.98
N LYS A 459 -5.96 -12.06 -32.00
CA LYS A 459 -5.11 -11.30 -32.93
C LYS A 459 -3.62 -11.61 -32.69
N LEU A 460 -3.19 -11.63 -31.42
CA LEU A 460 -1.82 -11.97 -31.05
C LEU A 460 -1.47 -13.40 -31.46
N LYS A 461 -2.31 -14.38 -31.12
CA LYS A 461 -2.05 -15.80 -31.46
C LYS A 461 -1.94 -16.01 -32.97
N ASN A 462 -2.79 -15.36 -33.76
CA ASN A 462 -2.73 -15.43 -35.22
C ASN A 462 -1.41 -14.84 -35.75
N LEU A 463 -1.02 -13.66 -35.29
CA LEU A 463 0.23 -13.00 -35.70
C LEU A 463 1.46 -13.85 -35.36
N VAL A 464 1.52 -14.42 -34.16
CA VAL A 464 2.63 -15.27 -33.75
C VAL A 464 2.66 -16.57 -34.56
N SER A 465 1.50 -17.19 -34.78
CA SER A 465 1.39 -18.45 -35.54
C SER A 465 1.71 -18.27 -37.02
N GLU A 466 1.45 -17.09 -37.60
CA GLU A 466 1.83 -16.75 -38.97
C GLU A 466 3.35 -16.69 -39.13
N ILE A 467 4.05 -16.13 -38.14
CA ILE A 467 5.51 -15.98 -38.15
C ILE A 467 6.21 -17.31 -37.85
N ASP A 468 5.80 -17.98 -36.77
CA ASP A 468 6.35 -19.25 -36.32
C ASP A 468 5.25 -20.23 -35.85
N PRO A 469 4.83 -21.16 -36.71
CA PRO A 469 3.87 -22.21 -36.35
C PRO A 469 4.36 -23.16 -35.25
N ARG A 470 5.67 -23.18 -34.94
CA ARG A 470 6.27 -24.00 -33.87
C ARG A 470 6.50 -23.22 -32.58
N SER A 471 5.99 -21.99 -32.50
CA SER A 471 6.06 -21.18 -31.28
C SER A 471 5.24 -21.80 -30.16
N PHE A 472 5.71 -21.63 -28.92
CA PHE A 472 4.97 -21.98 -27.72
C PHE A 472 4.42 -20.72 -27.09
N VAL A 473 3.09 -20.62 -27.02
CA VAL A 473 2.39 -19.44 -26.49
C VAL A 473 1.44 -19.88 -25.40
N PHE A 474 1.63 -19.35 -24.20
CA PHE A 474 0.71 -19.57 -23.09
C PHE A 474 0.27 -18.24 -22.48
N ALA A 475 -0.90 -18.29 -21.84
CA ALA A 475 -1.58 -17.12 -21.30
C ALA A 475 -1.97 -17.36 -19.85
N SER A 476 -1.76 -16.36 -19.00
CA SER A 476 -2.21 -16.33 -17.61
C SER A 476 -3.09 -15.11 -17.39
N THR A 477 -4.17 -15.28 -16.62
CA THR A 477 -4.99 -14.16 -16.17
C THR A 477 -4.18 -13.34 -15.17
N ILE A 478 -4.08 -12.03 -15.41
CA ILE A 478 -3.45 -11.12 -14.46
C ILE A 478 -4.55 -10.55 -13.56
N LYS A 479 -4.46 -10.82 -12.25
CA LYS A 479 -5.44 -10.32 -11.27
C LYS A 479 -5.29 -8.81 -11.02
N GLU A 480 -4.05 -8.34 -10.91
CA GLU A 480 -3.72 -6.93 -10.72
C GLU A 480 -2.47 -6.58 -11.54
N ALA A 481 -2.53 -5.47 -12.27
CA ALA A 481 -1.38 -4.86 -12.94
C ALA A 481 -1.39 -3.36 -12.64
N SER A 482 -0.27 -2.83 -12.13
CA SER A 482 -0.10 -1.40 -11.83
C SER A 482 1.18 -0.88 -12.48
N GLY A 483 1.14 0.31 -13.07
CA GLY A 483 2.24 0.90 -13.83
C GLY A 483 2.42 0.32 -15.25
N GLY A 484 3.52 0.69 -15.92
CA GLY A 484 3.86 0.22 -17.27
C GLY A 484 3.04 0.84 -18.42
N ILE A 485 3.46 0.58 -19.66
CA ILE A 485 2.75 1.02 -20.88
C ILE A 485 1.67 -0.03 -21.21
N ILE A 486 0.61 -0.09 -20.41
CA ILE A 486 -0.52 -1.04 -20.61
C ILE A 486 -1.51 -0.48 -21.66
N LYS A 487 -1.53 0.84 -21.84
CA LYS A 487 -2.29 1.55 -22.89
C LYS A 487 -1.55 2.83 -23.26
N ARG A 488 -1.52 3.20 -24.56
CA ARG A 488 -1.18 4.59 -24.94
C ARG A 488 -2.26 5.48 -24.33
N ARG A 489 -1.90 6.31 -23.36
CA ARG A 489 -2.73 7.44 -22.94
C ARG A 489 -2.85 8.31 -24.20
N HIS A 490 -4.02 8.31 -24.85
CA HIS A 490 -4.31 9.35 -25.84
C HIS A 490 -4.36 10.66 -25.06
N VAL A 491 -3.24 11.37 -25.07
CA VAL A 491 -3.18 12.77 -24.67
C VAL A 491 -3.89 13.51 -25.79
N HIS A 492 -5.14 13.90 -25.53
CA HIS A 492 -5.80 14.97 -26.26
C HIS A 492 -5.68 16.25 -25.43
#